data_AF-R9KNW8-F1
#
_entry.id   AF-R9KNW8-F1
#
_cell.length_a   1.000
_cell.length_b   1.000
_cell.length_c   1.000
_cell.angle_alpha   90.00
_cell.angle_beta   90.00
_cell.angle_gamma   90.00
#
_symmetry.space_group_name_H-M   'P 1'
#
loop_
_entity.id
_entity.type
_entity.pdbx_description
1 polymer ?
#
loop_
_entity_poly.entity_id
_entity_poly.type
_entity_poly.pdbx_seq_one_letter_code
_entity_poly.pdbx_strand_id
1 'polypeptide(L)'
;MLIDVADLRTIPNEIESIILANFSKLPKEIVNKIKNNNICYKNDVRCAIEDYYGPFSYLSEQFYKRLVFGMESHELVLYHATKMLSKSQVLEQGLKTNEWEAYSSLLIESLDSIGFDVQGKGEIMRLVEKEYKRKYSVASRKAQLCFFSDMGQIDQEGSAGCEQFCENIGGEIARWALKDSHPELYVPLKNKGEAFVVKFRMPFADVVDFDKETILYQFVSHYAAKYFFNFKYDIQFTSMTESDVPKENILELIPYTKEVNY
;
A
#
# COMPACT_ATOMS: atom_id res chain seq x y z
N MET A 1 16.61 -2.04 -10.99
CA MET A 1 15.85 -1.26 -12.01
C MET A 1 14.59 -0.70 -11.37
N LEU A 2 14.02 0.40 -11.86
CA LEU A 2 12.78 0.96 -11.30
C LEU A 2 11.56 0.40 -12.05
N ILE A 3 10.63 -0.21 -11.31
CA ILE A 3 9.41 -0.84 -11.82
C ILE A 3 8.23 0.07 -11.51
N ASP A 4 7.50 0.49 -12.53
CA ASP A 4 6.20 1.16 -12.42
C ASP A 4 5.13 0.21 -13.00
N VAL A 5 4.24 -0.30 -12.15
CA VAL A 5 3.24 -1.29 -12.60
C VAL A 5 2.16 -0.69 -13.51
N ALA A 6 2.07 0.64 -13.60
CA ALA A 6 1.26 1.32 -14.60
C ALA A 6 1.93 1.31 -15.99
N ASP A 7 3.25 1.15 -16.07
CA ASP A 7 4.00 0.94 -17.30
C ASP A 7 4.67 -0.44 -17.31
N LEU A 8 3.95 -1.45 -17.81
CA LEU A 8 4.39 -2.85 -17.85
C LEU A 8 5.74 -3.06 -18.57
N ARG A 9 6.19 -2.12 -19.41
CA ARG A 9 7.50 -2.19 -20.09
C ARG A 9 8.67 -2.03 -19.11
N THR A 10 8.41 -1.51 -17.92
CA THR A 10 9.40 -1.35 -16.85
C THR A 10 9.61 -2.64 -16.04
N ILE A 11 8.74 -3.65 -16.21
CA ILE A 11 8.90 -4.94 -15.54
C ILE A 11 10.11 -5.66 -16.16
N PRO A 12 11.10 -6.10 -15.36
CA PRO A 12 12.27 -6.77 -15.88
C PRO A 12 11.91 -8.07 -16.61
N ASN A 13 12.53 -8.28 -17.78
CA ASN A 13 12.38 -9.51 -18.56
C ASN A 13 12.72 -10.78 -17.76
N GLU A 14 13.62 -10.70 -16.78
CA GLU A 14 13.95 -11.85 -15.93
C GLU A 14 12.74 -12.30 -15.09
N ILE A 15 11.91 -11.36 -14.61
CA ILE A 15 10.72 -11.65 -13.80
C ILE A 15 9.66 -12.32 -14.66
N GLU A 16 9.39 -11.75 -15.84
CA GLU A 16 8.52 -12.39 -16.84
C GLU A 16 9.03 -13.79 -17.18
N SER A 17 10.34 -13.93 -17.42
CA SER A 17 10.95 -15.21 -17.80
C SER A 17 10.80 -16.28 -16.70
N ILE A 18 10.98 -15.92 -15.43
CA ILE A 18 10.80 -16.86 -14.31
C ILE A 18 9.34 -17.35 -14.27
N ILE A 19 8.38 -16.45 -14.46
CA ILE A 19 6.95 -16.76 -14.43
C ILE A 19 6.55 -17.65 -15.62
N LEU A 20 6.88 -17.23 -16.84
CA LEU A 20 6.51 -17.96 -18.06
C LEU A 20 7.19 -19.33 -18.14
N ALA A 21 8.45 -19.44 -17.69
CA ALA A 21 9.15 -20.72 -17.63
C ALA A 21 8.55 -21.67 -16.59
N ASN A 22 7.81 -21.17 -15.59
CA ASN A 22 7.05 -21.99 -14.67
C ASN A 22 5.74 -22.47 -15.33
N PHE A 23 5.00 -21.58 -15.98
CA PHE A 23 3.78 -21.93 -16.72
C PHE A 23 4.02 -22.98 -17.79
N SER A 24 5.14 -22.89 -18.52
CA SER A 24 5.48 -23.85 -19.58
C SER A 24 5.79 -25.26 -19.06
N LYS A 25 6.07 -25.42 -17.76
CA LYS A 25 6.36 -26.71 -17.11
C LYS A 25 5.11 -27.39 -16.57
N LEU A 26 3.95 -26.73 -16.58
CA LEU A 26 2.72 -27.31 -16.11
C LEU A 26 2.32 -28.53 -16.96
N PRO A 27 1.91 -29.64 -16.34
CA PRO A 27 1.29 -30.76 -17.03
C PRO A 27 0.11 -30.31 -17.89
N LYS A 28 -0.07 -30.92 -19.06
CA LYS A 28 -1.16 -30.61 -20.00
C LYS A 28 -2.54 -30.65 -19.35
N GLU A 29 -2.75 -31.59 -18.42
CA GLU A 29 -3.99 -31.72 -17.66
C GLU A 29 -4.28 -30.49 -16.80
N ILE A 30 -3.26 -29.95 -16.13
CA ILE A 30 -3.37 -28.72 -15.33
C ILE A 30 -3.63 -27.52 -16.24
N VAL A 31 -2.90 -27.40 -17.35
CA VAL A 31 -3.12 -26.32 -18.32
C VAL A 31 -4.55 -26.34 -18.85
N ASN A 32 -5.11 -27.52 -19.15
CA ASN A 32 -6.50 -27.65 -19.58
C ASN A 32 -7.48 -27.24 -18.47
N LYS A 33 -7.24 -27.64 -17.22
CA LYS A 33 -8.08 -27.22 -16.08
C LYS A 33 -8.11 -25.70 -15.94
N ILE A 34 -6.95 -25.04 -16.00
CA ILE A 34 -6.84 -23.58 -15.94
C ILE A 34 -7.62 -22.96 -17.10
N LYS A 35 -7.33 -23.36 -18.35
CA LYS A 35 -7.92 -22.77 -19.56
C LYS A 35 -9.43 -22.99 -19.73
N ASN A 36 -10.00 -24.00 -19.08
CA ASN A 36 -11.44 -24.28 -19.13
C ASN A 36 -12.28 -23.34 -18.26
N ASN A 37 -11.65 -22.48 -17.45
CA ASN A 37 -12.37 -21.44 -16.71
C ASN A 37 -12.87 -20.34 -17.64
N ASN A 38 -14.10 -19.87 -17.41
CA ASN A 38 -14.64 -18.71 -18.11
C ASN A 38 -14.24 -17.43 -17.36
N ILE A 39 -13.47 -16.56 -18.01
CA ILE A 39 -12.91 -15.36 -17.39
C ILE A 39 -13.73 -14.13 -17.80
N CYS A 40 -14.42 -13.52 -16.84
CA CYS A 40 -15.15 -12.27 -17.01
C CYS A 40 -14.51 -11.12 -16.21
N TYR A 41 -13.94 -11.45 -15.04
CA TYR A 41 -13.39 -10.50 -14.09
C TYR A 41 -11.96 -10.88 -13.67
N LYS A 42 -11.20 -9.92 -13.13
CA LYS A 42 -9.85 -10.15 -12.61
C LYS A 42 -9.83 -11.28 -11.57
N ASN A 43 -10.86 -11.35 -10.72
CA ASN A 43 -10.94 -12.39 -9.68
C ASN A 43 -11.06 -13.80 -10.27
N ASP A 44 -11.67 -13.96 -11.45
CA ASP A 44 -11.79 -15.27 -12.11
C ASP A 44 -10.43 -15.83 -12.50
N VAL A 45 -9.50 -14.96 -12.93
CA VAL A 45 -8.11 -15.36 -13.21
C VAL A 45 -7.44 -15.90 -11.96
N ARG A 46 -7.60 -15.19 -10.83
CA ARG A 46 -7.03 -15.61 -9.54
C ARG A 46 -7.60 -16.96 -9.12
N CYS A 47 -8.92 -17.14 -9.15
CA CYS A 47 -9.56 -18.40 -8.82
C CYS A 47 -9.08 -19.55 -9.74
N ALA A 48 -8.88 -19.27 -11.04
CA ALA A 48 -8.44 -20.30 -11.98
C ALA A 48 -7.01 -20.82 -11.72
N ILE A 49 -6.15 -20.01 -11.09
CA ILE A 49 -4.73 -20.35 -10.85
C ILE A 49 -4.38 -20.60 -9.39
N GLU A 50 -5.30 -20.33 -8.46
CA GLU A 50 -5.06 -20.33 -7.01
C GLU A 50 -4.52 -21.66 -6.48
N ASP A 51 -5.07 -22.79 -6.94
CA ASP A 51 -4.60 -24.12 -6.51
C ASP A 51 -3.13 -24.41 -6.86
N TYR A 52 -2.57 -23.70 -7.85
CA TYR A 52 -1.23 -23.93 -8.40
C TYR A 52 -0.23 -22.83 -8.05
N TYR A 53 -0.73 -21.60 -7.94
CA TYR A 53 0.07 -20.38 -7.79
C TYR A 53 -0.39 -19.48 -6.64
N GLY A 54 -1.43 -19.86 -5.89
CA GLY A 54 -1.87 -19.10 -4.73
C GLY A 54 -0.72 -18.89 -3.74
N PRO A 55 -0.60 -17.70 -3.14
CA PRO A 55 0.41 -17.44 -2.13
C PRO A 55 0.22 -18.41 -0.96
N PHE A 56 1.30 -18.80 -0.29
CA PHE A 56 1.28 -19.76 0.83
C PHE A 56 0.94 -21.23 0.48
N SER A 57 0.79 -21.57 -0.81
CA SER A 57 0.77 -22.98 -1.22
C SER A 57 2.17 -23.58 -1.16
N TYR A 58 2.31 -24.72 -0.49
CA TYR A 58 3.58 -25.49 -0.45
C TYR A 58 4.07 -25.83 -1.87
N LEU A 59 3.15 -25.99 -2.83
CA LEU A 59 3.47 -26.31 -4.22
C LEU A 59 4.21 -25.16 -4.94
N SER A 60 4.01 -23.92 -4.50
CA SER A 60 4.61 -22.73 -5.11
C SER A 60 5.75 -22.11 -4.29
N GLU A 61 6.11 -22.67 -3.14
CA GLU A 61 7.12 -22.09 -2.23
C GLU A 61 8.47 -21.83 -2.95
N GLN A 62 9.00 -22.84 -3.65
CA GLN A 62 10.28 -22.70 -4.38
C GLN A 62 10.17 -21.74 -5.58
N PHE A 63 8.99 -21.62 -6.16
CA PHE A 63 8.74 -20.67 -7.24
C PHE A 63 8.76 -19.23 -6.71
N TYR A 64 8.06 -18.96 -5.60
CA TYR A 64 8.05 -17.65 -4.98
C TYR A 64 9.41 -17.26 -4.40
N LYS A 65 10.17 -18.17 -3.78
CA LYS A 65 11.56 -17.88 -3.36
C LYS A 65 12.43 -17.35 -4.51
N ARG A 66 12.30 -17.94 -5.70
CA ARG A 66 13.06 -17.48 -6.88
C ARG A 66 12.56 -16.14 -7.41
N LEU A 67 11.24 -15.89 -7.38
CA LEU A 67 10.68 -14.60 -7.76
C LEU A 67 11.06 -13.49 -6.79
N VAL A 68 10.99 -13.74 -5.48
CA VAL A 68 11.45 -12.81 -4.44
C VAL A 68 12.91 -12.45 -4.67
N PHE A 69 13.77 -13.45 -4.83
CA PHE A 69 15.20 -13.22 -5.08
C PHE A 69 15.45 -12.37 -6.34
N GLY A 70 14.71 -12.61 -7.42
CA GLY A 70 14.80 -11.76 -8.63
C GLY A 70 14.33 -10.32 -8.36
N MET A 71 13.25 -10.17 -7.60
CA MET A 71 12.63 -8.87 -7.32
C MET A 71 13.40 -8.01 -6.32
N GLU A 72 14.15 -8.61 -5.38
CA GLU A 72 14.92 -7.90 -4.34
C GLU A 72 15.96 -6.92 -4.90
N SER A 73 16.42 -7.12 -6.14
CA SER A 73 17.36 -6.22 -6.81
C SER A 73 16.71 -5.00 -7.49
N HIS A 74 15.38 -4.87 -7.38
CA HIS A 74 14.61 -3.82 -8.04
C HIS A 74 13.90 -2.90 -7.04
N GLU A 75 13.60 -1.70 -7.53
CA GLU A 75 12.79 -0.71 -6.82
C GLU A 75 11.40 -0.64 -7.47
N LEU A 76 10.40 -0.29 -6.67
CA LEU A 76 9.03 -0.07 -7.11
C LEU A 76 8.70 1.42 -7.07
N VAL A 77 7.93 1.89 -8.05
CA VAL A 77 7.17 3.13 -7.96
C VAL A 77 5.89 2.84 -7.17
N LEU A 78 5.66 3.62 -6.12
CA LEU A 78 4.59 3.43 -5.15
C LEU A 78 3.96 4.77 -4.78
N TYR A 79 2.81 4.70 -4.14
CA TYR A 79 2.00 5.85 -3.77
C TYR A 79 1.57 5.77 -2.30
N HIS A 80 1.59 6.91 -1.61
CA HIS A 80 1.11 7.06 -0.23
C HIS A 80 0.15 8.26 -0.16
N ALA A 81 -1.09 8.02 0.28
CA ALA A 81 -2.09 9.06 0.44
C ALA A 81 -2.02 9.62 1.87
N THR A 82 -2.05 10.95 2.01
CA THR A 82 -1.94 11.61 3.32
C THR A 82 -2.57 13.00 3.33
N LYS A 83 -2.71 13.57 4.52
CA LYS A 83 -3.14 14.94 4.74
C LYS A 83 -2.29 15.61 5.81
N MET A 84 -1.72 16.75 5.45
CA MET A 84 -0.76 17.47 6.29
C MET A 84 -0.97 18.98 6.19
N LEU A 85 -0.53 19.74 7.19
CA LEU A 85 -0.58 21.21 7.15
C LEU A 85 0.38 21.80 6.13
N SER A 86 1.54 21.15 5.93
CA SER A 86 2.52 21.57 4.92
C SER A 86 3.09 20.36 4.19
N LYS A 87 3.02 20.40 2.86
CA LYS A 87 3.71 19.46 1.96
C LYS A 87 5.23 19.56 2.05
N SER A 88 5.77 20.70 2.52
CA SER A 88 7.23 20.90 2.63
C SER A 88 7.88 19.88 3.56
N GLN A 89 7.16 19.41 4.59
CA GLN A 89 7.66 18.38 5.50
C GLN A 89 8.07 17.10 4.76
N VAL A 90 7.28 16.67 3.77
CA VAL A 90 7.60 15.50 2.94
C VAL A 90 8.81 15.76 2.04
N LEU A 91 8.92 16.97 1.47
CA LEU A 91 10.06 17.33 0.61
C LEU A 91 11.37 17.47 1.40
N GLU A 92 11.30 17.87 2.67
CA GLU A 92 12.46 18.11 3.52
C GLU A 92 12.94 16.86 4.25
N GLN A 93 12.01 15.95 4.60
CA GLN A 93 12.28 14.84 5.52
C GLN A 93 11.93 13.46 4.95
N GLY A 94 11.23 13.41 3.82
CA GLY A 94 10.70 12.16 3.24
C GLY A 94 9.41 11.70 3.93
N LEU A 95 9.08 10.41 3.78
CA LEU A 95 7.98 9.78 4.51
C LEU A 95 8.52 9.04 5.72
N LYS A 96 7.84 9.20 6.85
CA LYS A 96 8.18 8.54 8.10
C LYS A 96 7.22 7.39 8.38
N THR A 97 7.75 6.30 8.90
CA THR A 97 6.91 5.32 9.59
C THR A 97 6.25 5.97 10.79
N ASN A 98 5.15 5.40 11.26
CA ASN A 98 4.40 5.94 12.38
C ASN A 98 5.08 5.71 13.75
N GLU A 99 6.41 5.69 13.85
CA GLU A 99 7.09 5.50 15.13
C GLU A 99 6.62 6.55 16.15
N TRP A 100 6.28 6.11 17.37
CA TRP A 100 5.50 6.90 18.31
C TRP A 100 6.08 8.29 18.55
N GLU A 101 7.38 8.38 18.78
CA GLU A 101 8.07 9.65 19.08
C GLU A 101 7.95 10.65 17.92
N ALA A 102 8.19 10.19 16.68
CA ALA A 102 8.08 11.02 15.49
C ALA A 102 6.61 11.38 15.17
N TYR A 103 5.72 10.40 15.20
CA TYR A 103 4.29 10.57 14.93
C TYR A 103 3.64 11.53 15.95
N SER A 104 3.90 11.33 17.25
CA SER A 104 3.31 12.16 18.31
C SER A 104 3.82 13.60 18.26
N SER A 105 5.10 13.80 17.96
CA SER A 105 5.68 15.14 17.79
C SER A 105 5.02 15.90 16.63
N LEU A 106 4.90 15.28 15.45
CA LEU A 106 4.23 15.88 14.28
C LEU A 106 2.75 16.17 14.53
N LEU A 107 2.07 15.28 15.27
CA LEU A 107 0.68 15.52 15.65
C LEU A 107 0.56 16.70 16.61
N ILE A 108 1.43 16.79 17.63
CA ILE A 108 1.45 17.92 18.57
C ILE A 108 1.68 19.25 17.83
N GLU A 109 2.67 19.31 16.94
CA GLU A 109 2.94 20.50 16.11
C GLU A 109 1.71 20.89 15.27
N SER A 110 1.02 19.89 14.73
CA SER A 110 -0.20 20.12 13.96
C SER A 110 -1.35 20.64 14.83
N LEU A 111 -1.53 20.09 16.03
CA LEU A 111 -2.56 20.53 16.98
C LEU A 111 -2.32 21.95 17.45
N ASP A 112 -1.06 22.31 17.73
CA ASP A 112 -0.67 23.67 18.09
C ASP A 112 -0.93 24.65 16.94
N SER A 113 -0.61 24.26 15.71
CA SER A 113 -0.87 25.07 14.51
C SER A 113 -2.35 25.24 14.19
N ILE A 114 -3.19 24.25 14.53
CA ILE A 114 -4.64 24.31 14.40
C ILE A 114 -5.27 25.21 15.48
N GLY A 115 -4.59 25.38 16.62
CA GLY A 115 -5.02 26.23 17.73
C GLY A 115 -5.80 25.48 18.81
N PHE A 116 -5.52 24.19 19.02
CA PHE A 116 -6.05 23.47 20.18
C PHE A 116 -5.48 24.03 21.49
N ASP A 117 -6.33 24.13 22.50
CA ASP A 117 -5.87 24.48 23.85
C ASP A 117 -5.15 23.30 24.52
N VAL A 118 -4.56 23.56 25.69
CA VAL A 118 -3.80 22.56 26.45
C VAL A 118 -4.65 21.34 26.80
N GLN A 119 -5.91 21.54 27.14
CA GLN A 119 -6.82 20.47 27.53
C GLN A 119 -7.20 19.59 26.33
N GLY A 120 -7.64 20.19 25.23
CA GLY A 120 -8.00 19.49 24.00
C GLY A 120 -6.82 18.74 23.39
N LYS A 121 -5.63 19.36 23.37
CA LYS A 121 -4.40 18.67 22.94
C LYS A 121 -4.08 17.47 23.83
N GLY A 122 -4.16 17.65 25.15
CA GLY A 122 -3.91 16.57 26.11
C GLY A 122 -4.86 15.39 25.91
N GLU A 123 -6.15 15.66 25.70
CA GLU A 123 -7.16 14.62 25.47
C GLU A 123 -6.97 13.89 24.13
N ILE A 124 -6.70 14.63 23.05
CA ILE A 124 -6.40 14.04 21.74
C ILE A 124 -5.19 13.11 21.86
N MET A 125 -4.09 13.58 22.44
CA MET A 125 -2.88 12.77 22.56
C MET A 125 -3.10 11.51 23.39
N ARG A 126 -3.88 11.59 24.47
CA ARG A 126 -4.24 10.43 25.31
C ARG A 126 -5.05 9.39 24.53
N LEU A 127 -6.05 9.82 23.75
CA LEU A 127 -6.90 8.94 22.95
C LEU A 127 -6.11 8.30 21.80
N VAL A 128 -5.30 9.09 21.10
CA VAL A 128 -4.46 8.63 19.99
C VAL A 128 -3.38 7.67 20.47
N GLU A 129 -2.75 7.92 21.62
CA GLU A 129 -1.76 7.00 22.20
C GLU A 129 -2.38 5.64 22.55
N LYS A 130 -3.62 5.64 23.06
CA LYS A 130 -4.36 4.41 23.35
C LYS A 130 -4.57 3.58 22.08
N GLU A 131 -5.01 4.20 20.98
CA GLU A 131 -5.19 3.52 19.69
C GLU A 131 -3.87 3.08 19.08
N TYR A 132 -2.82 3.89 19.21
CA TYR A 132 -1.47 3.53 18.79
C TYR A 132 -0.99 2.25 19.49
N LYS A 133 -1.10 2.20 20.82
CA LYS A 133 -0.73 1.02 21.64
C LYS A 133 -1.56 -0.21 21.28
N ARG A 134 -2.87 -0.04 21.01
CA ARG A 134 -3.73 -1.13 20.53
C ARG A 134 -3.22 -1.71 19.21
N LYS A 135 -2.83 -0.85 18.25
CA LYS A 135 -2.38 -1.29 16.92
C LYS A 135 -0.98 -1.93 16.96
N TYR A 136 -0.02 -1.29 17.61
CA TYR A 136 1.40 -1.66 17.51
C TYR A 136 1.89 -2.47 18.71
N SER A 137 1.67 -1.98 19.94
CA SER A 137 2.23 -2.61 21.14
C SER A 137 1.56 -3.93 21.49
N VAL A 138 0.23 -4.00 21.46
CA VAL A 138 -0.51 -5.23 21.81
C VAL A 138 -0.31 -6.32 20.75
N ALA A 139 -0.11 -5.93 19.49
CA ALA A 139 0.05 -6.85 18.37
C ALA A 139 1.52 -7.20 18.07
N SER A 140 2.48 -6.71 18.86
CA SER A 140 3.93 -6.83 18.60
C SER A 140 4.31 -6.42 17.17
N ARG A 141 3.63 -5.41 16.62
CA ARG A 141 3.86 -4.87 15.29
C ARG A 141 4.79 -3.67 15.38
N LYS A 142 5.76 -3.57 14.48
CA LYS A 142 6.57 -2.37 14.30
C LYS A 142 5.76 -1.27 13.64
N ALA A 143 6.20 -0.01 13.77
CA ALA A 143 5.56 1.07 13.05
C ALA A 143 5.72 0.89 11.54
N GLN A 144 4.69 1.30 10.80
CA GLN A 144 4.58 1.00 9.38
C GLN A 144 4.15 2.24 8.60
N LEU A 145 4.59 2.30 7.35
CA LEU A 145 4.11 3.21 6.32
C LEU A 145 3.36 2.40 5.26
N CYS A 146 2.07 2.66 5.10
CA CYS A 146 1.23 1.99 4.10
C CYS A 146 1.39 2.64 2.72
N PHE A 147 1.35 1.84 1.66
CA PHE A 147 1.40 2.31 0.28
C PHE A 147 0.54 1.47 -0.66
N PHE A 148 0.36 1.98 -1.87
CA PHE A 148 -0.36 1.31 -2.96
C PHE A 148 0.40 1.47 -4.28
N SER A 149 0.11 0.59 -5.24
CA SER A 149 0.93 0.41 -6.44
C SER A 149 0.55 1.31 -7.62
N ASP A 150 -0.71 1.77 -7.68
CA ASP A 150 -1.23 2.51 -8.82
C ASP A 150 -2.26 3.56 -8.41
N MET A 151 -2.27 4.71 -9.09
CA MET A 151 -3.21 5.81 -8.82
C MET A 151 -4.67 5.40 -9.01
N GLY A 152 -4.98 4.39 -9.84
CA GLY A 152 -6.33 3.85 -9.95
C GLY A 152 -6.85 3.17 -8.67
N GLN A 153 -6.00 2.95 -7.65
CA GLN A 153 -6.42 2.44 -6.35
C GLN A 153 -6.82 3.55 -5.37
N ILE A 154 -6.62 4.83 -5.72
CA ILE A 154 -7.01 5.92 -4.83
C ILE A 154 -8.51 6.06 -4.71
N ASP A 155 -9.25 5.88 -5.81
CA ASP A 155 -10.71 5.96 -5.85
C ASP A 155 -11.23 4.59 -6.27
N GLN A 156 -11.72 3.77 -5.33
CA GLN A 156 -12.37 2.50 -5.67
C GLN A 156 -13.89 2.68 -5.67
N GLU A 157 -14.53 2.36 -6.80
CA GLU A 157 -15.99 2.34 -6.88
C GLU A 157 -16.55 1.27 -5.94
N GLY A 158 -17.39 1.67 -4.99
CA GLY A 158 -18.10 0.75 -4.09
C GLY A 158 -17.41 0.40 -2.77
N SER A 159 -16.22 0.94 -2.47
CA SER A 159 -15.56 0.81 -1.17
C SER A 159 -14.61 1.99 -0.89
N ALA A 160 -14.30 2.26 0.38
CA ALA A 160 -13.24 3.21 0.71
C ALA A 160 -11.90 2.70 0.16
N GLY A 161 -11.33 3.39 -0.80
CA GLY A 161 -10.00 3.12 -1.37
C GLY A 161 -8.90 3.74 -0.52
N CYS A 162 -7.79 4.13 -1.16
CA CYS A 162 -6.69 4.79 -0.46
C CYS A 162 -6.97 6.28 -0.15
N GLU A 163 -8.02 6.90 -0.71
CA GLU A 163 -8.46 8.25 -0.38
C GLU A 163 -8.83 8.44 1.09
N GLN A 164 -9.18 7.36 1.79
CA GLN A 164 -9.47 7.42 3.21
C GLN A 164 -8.29 7.94 4.05
N PHE A 165 -7.06 7.81 3.54
CA PHE A 165 -5.86 8.34 4.21
C PHE A 165 -5.67 9.85 3.99
N CYS A 166 -6.43 10.44 3.07
CA CYS A 166 -6.52 11.88 2.85
C CYS A 166 -7.57 12.56 3.76
N GLU A 167 -8.26 11.84 4.64
CA GLU A 167 -9.42 12.36 5.36
C GLU A 167 -9.04 13.44 6.40
N ASN A 168 -8.02 13.16 7.24
CA ASN A 168 -7.62 14.01 8.36
C ASN A 168 -6.11 14.03 8.58
N ILE A 169 -5.65 15.10 9.24
CA ILE A 169 -4.30 15.15 9.83
C ILE A 169 -4.20 14.08 10.94
N GLY A 170 -3.07 13.38 11.00
CA GLY A 170 -2.85 12.25 11.93
C GLY A 170 -3.31 10.89 11.37
N GLY A 171 -3.92 10.87 10.18
CA GLY A 171 -4.23 9.65 9.44
C GLY A 171 -5.12 8.67 10.21
N GLU A 172 -4.91 7.38 9.94
CA GLU A 172 -5.75 6.27 10.41
C GLU A 172 -5.87 6.18 11.94
N ILE A 173 -4.76 6.40 12.67
CA ILE A 173 -4.75 6.29 14.14
C ILE A 173 -5.61 7.40 14.78
N ALA A 174 -5.42 8.65 14.34
CA ALA A 174 -6.24 9.76 14.82
C ALA A 174 -7.71 9.60 14.43
N ARG A 175 -7.97 9.08 13.23
CA ARG A 175 -9.34 8.80 12.77
C ARG A 175 -10.04 7.78 13.66
N TRP A 176 -9.42 6.62 13.90
CA TRP A 176 -9.99 5.59 14.77
C TRP A 176 -10.19 6.05 16.21
N ALA A 177 -9.27 6.89 16.71
CA ALA A 177 -9.35 7.40 18.07
C ALA A 177 -10.50 8.39 18.26
N LEU A 178 -10.83 9.21 17.25
CA LEU A 178 -11.62 10.42 17.44
C LEU A 178 -12.91 10.48 16.62
N LYS A 179 -12.95 9.95 15.38
CA LYS A 179 -14.01 10.25 14.41
C LYS A 179 -15.42 10.00 14.96
N ASP A 180 -15.64 8.81 15.53
CA ASP A 180 -16.97 8.41 16.00
C ASP A 180 -17.20 8.75 17.48
N SER A 181 -16.13 8.83 18.27
CA SER A 181 -16.20 8.95 19.73
C SER A 181 -16.10 10.39 20.24
N HIS A 182 -15.36 11.24 19.53
CA HIS A 182 -15.07 12.64 19.87
C HIS A 182 -15.08 13.50 18.59
N PRO A 183 -16.22 13.59 17.87
CA PRO A 183 -16.30 14.32 16.61
C PRO A 183 -15.88 15.79 16.74
N GLU A 184 -16.08 16.41 17.90
CA GLU A 184 -15.66 17.77 18.21
C GLU A 184 -14.13 17.95 18.19
N LEU A 185 -13.37 16.92 18.57
CA LEU A 185 -11.92 16.89 18.50
C LEU A 185 -11.42 16.48 17.10
N TYR A 186 -12.21 15.67 16.38
CA TYR A 186 -11.88 15.19 15.05
C TYR A 186 -12.06 16.23 13.95
N VAL A 187 -13.18 16.96 13.96
CA VAL A 187 -13.56 17.89 12.88
C VAL A 187 -12.47 18.93 12.55
N PRO A 188 -11.75 19.53 13.52
CA PRO A 188 -10.64 20.42 13.21
C PRO A 188 -9.48 19.74 12.45
N LEU A 189 -9.16 18.47 12.77
CA LEU A 189 -8.13 17.70 12.06
C LEU A 189 -8.59 17.32 10.63
N LYS A 190 -9.89 17.10 10.43
CA LYS A 190 -10.49 16.86 9.11
C LYS A 190 -10.53 18.12 8.25
N ASN A 191 -10.84 19.28 8.81
CA ASN A 191 -11.09 20.49 8.03
C ASN A 191 -9.84 21.33 7.73
N LYS A 192 -8.67 20.93 8.26
CA LYS A 192 -7.40 21.66 8.10
C LYS A 192 -6.39 20.86 7.27
N GLY A 193 -5.40 21.57 6.73
CA GLY A 193 -4.34 21.00 5.91
C GLY A 193 -4.77 20.67 4.48
N GLU A 194 -3.84 20.11 3.73
CA GLU A 194 -3.99 19.75 2.33
C GLU A 194 -3.90 18.23 2.17
N ALA A 195 -4.83 17.65 1.44
CA ALA A 195 -4.77 16.25 1.02
C ALA A 195 -3.91 16.11 -0.24
N PHE A 196 -3.06 15.09 -0.28
CA PHE A 196 -2.22 14.78 -1.42
C PHE A 196 -1.71 13.35 -1.40
N VAL A 197 -1.25 12.90 -2.56
CA VAL A 197 -0.59 11.62 -2.76
C VAL A 197 0.89 11.88 -2.99
N VAL A 198 1.71 11.09 -2.33
CA VAL A 198 3.15 11.08 -2.50
C VAL A 198 3.50 9.93 -3.41
N LYS A 199 3.99 10.23 -4.61
CA LYS A 199 4.61 9.24 -5.50
C LYS A 199 6.07 9.10 -5.10
N PHE A 200 6.52 7.90 -4.82
CA PHE A 200 7.88 7.63 -4.37
C PHE A 200 8.43 6.34 -4.96
N ARG A 201 9.75 6.16 -4.87
CA ARG A 201 10.40 4.87 -5.16
C ARG A 201 10.85 4.18 -3.88
N MET A 202 10.83 2.85 -3.86
CA MET A 202 11.33 2.06 -2.74
C MET A 202 11.86 0.71 -3.20
N PRO A 203 12.98 0.21 -2.65
CA PRO A 203 13.41 -1.17 -2.88
C PRO A 203 12.30 -2.18 -2.57
N PHE A 204 12.13 -3.19 -3.42
CA PHE A 204 11.22 -4.31 -3.12
C PHE A 204 11.65 -5.06 -1.85
N ALA A 205 12.95 -5.07 -1.56
CA ALA A 205 13.51 -5.65 -0.35
C ALA A 205 12.92 -5.05 0.94
N ASP A 206 12.51 -3.77 0.91
CA ASP A 206 11.99 -3.02 2.06
C ASP A 206 10.48 -3.22 2.29
N VAL A 207 9.80 -3.95 1.41
CA VAL A 207 8.41 -4.40 1.65
C VAL A 207 8.42 -5.41 2.80
N VAL A 208 7.39 -5.40 3.66
CA VAL A 208 7.24 -6.41 4.72
C VAL A 208 7.19 -7.83 4.15
N ASP A 209 7.96 -8.74 4.76
CA ASP A 209 8.18 -10.09 4.21
C ASP A 209 6.90 -10.89 3.97
N PHE A 210 5.92 -10.76 4.86
CA PHE A 210 4.66 -11.51 4.77
C PHE A 210 3.76 -11.08 3.59
N ASP A 211 4.00 -9.91 3.00
CA ASP A 211 3.24 -9.41 1.84
C ASP A 211 3.97 -9.62 0.51
N LYS A 212 5.28 -9.94 0.51
CA LYS A 212 6.07 -10.08 -0.72
C LYS A 212 5.43 -11.08 -1.68
N GLU A 213 5.04 -12.28 -1.21
CA GLU A 213 4.38 -13.27 -2.07
C GLU A 213 3.02 -12.80 -2.58
N THR A 214 2.24 -12.11 -1.75
CA THR A 214 0.93 -11.54 -2.14
C THR A 214 1.08 -10.50 -3.25
N ILE A 215 2.11 -9.65 -3.19
CA ILE A 215 2.44 -8.70 -4.26
C ILE A 215 2.84 -9.46 -5.52
N LEU A 216 3.75 -10.44 -5.40
CA LEU A 216 4.22 -11.22 -6.55
C LEU A 216 3.09 -12.02 -7.20
N TYR A 217 2.09 -12.45 -6.43
CA TYR A 217 0.91 -13.11 -6.99
C TYR A 217 0.14 -12.21 -7.95
N GLN A 218 0.18 -10.87 -7.80
CA GLN A 218 -0.40 -9.96 -8.79
C GLN A 218 0.37 -9.99 -10.11
N PHE A 219 1.70 -10.08 -10.08
CA PHE A 219 2.53 -10.26 -11.27
C PHE A 219 2.22 -11.61 -11.93
N VAL A 220 2.16 -12.68 -11.14
CA VAL A 220 1.81 -14.02 -11.64
C VAL A 220 0.42 -14.03 -12.27
N SER A 221 -0.56 -13.40 -11.63
CA SER A 221 -1.93 -13.26 -12.14
C SER A 221 -1.98 -12.48 -13.44
N HIS A 222 -1.22 -11.39 -13.54
CA HIS A 222 -1.09 -10.61 -14.78
C HIS A 222 -0.59 -11.47 -15.94
N TYR A 223 0.53 -12.18 -15.75
CA TYR A 223 1.09 -13.02 -16.80
C TYR A 223 0.22 -14.25 -17.09
N ALA A 224 -0.47 -14.81 -16.09
CA ALA A 224 -1.41 -15.89 -16.28
C ALA A 224 -2.61 -15.47 -17.13
N ALA A 225 -3.18 -14.28 -16.86
CA ALA A 225 -4.26 -13.70 -17.65
C ALA A 225 -3.88 -13.60 -19.14
N LYS A 226 -2.68 -13.09 -19.43
CA LYS A 226 -2.14 -12.99 -20.79
C LYS A 226 -1.88 -14.36 -21.41
N TYR A 227 -1.21 -15.25 -20.68
CA TYR A 227 -0.72 -16.54 -21.20
C TYR A 227 -1.82 -17.57 -21.43
N PHE A 228 -2.76 -17.71 -20.48
CA PHE A 228 -3.79 -18.75 -20.55
C PHE A 228 -5.08 -18.27 -21.22
N PHE A 229 -5.42 -16.99 -21.10
CA PHE A 229 -6.76 -16.47 -21.43
C PHE A 229 -6.77 -15.30 -22.43
N ASN A 230 -5.60 -14.73 -22.76
CA ASN A 230 -5.51 -13.46 -23.51
C ASN A 230 -6.38 -12.35 -22.89
N PHE A 231 -6.42 -12.30 -21.55
CA PHE A 231 -7.25 -11.38 -20.77
C PHE A 231 -6.42 -10.22 -20.24
N LYS A 232 -6.97 -9.00 -20.24
CA LYS A 232 -6.31 -7.81 -19.67
C LYS A 232 -6.43 -7.84 -18.15
N TYR A 233 -5.29 -7.80 -17.46
CA TYR A 233 -5.23 -7.80 -16.00
C TYR A 233 -4.24 -6.72 -15.55
N ASP A 234 -4.68 -5.68 -14.87
CA ASP A 234 -3.77 -4.67 -14.30
C ASP A 234 -3.26 -5.13 -12.93
N ILE A 235 -1.96 -4.95 -12.69
CA ILE A 235 -1.30 -5.27 -11.41
C ILE A 235 -1.67 -4.18 -10.41
N GLN A 236 -2.37 -4.56 -9.33
CA GLN A 236 -2.76 -3.64 -8.26
C GLN A 236 -2.58 -4.32 -6.90
N PHE A 237 -1.87 -3.67 -5.98
CA PHE A 237 -1.66 -4.13 -4.61
C PHE A 237 -1.55 -2.97 -3.63
N THR A 238 -1.79 -3.27 -2.37
CA THR A 238 -1.48 -2.42 -1.22
C THR A 238 -0.56 -3.19 -0.30
N SER A 239 0.37 -2.52 0.35
CA SER A 239 1.21 -3.15 1.38
C SER A 239 1.79 -2.07 2.28
N MET A 240 2.84 -2.41 3.01
CA MET A 240 3.51 -1.55 3.97
C MET A 240 5.00 -1.83 4.02
N THR A 241 5.74 -0.84 4.53
CA THR A 241 7.14 -0.96 4.89
C THR A 241 7.33 -0.59 6.36
N GLU A 242 8.34 -1.19 6.98
CA GLU A 242 8.83 -0.84 8.33
C GLU A 242 9.98 0.18 8.27
N SER A 243 10.29 0.69 7.08
CA SER A 243 11.38 1.66 6.86
C SER A 243 10.84 3.02 6.44
N ASP A 244 11.55 4.07 6.84
CA ASP A 244 11.30 5.41 6.33
C ASP A 244 11.65 5.49 4.84
N VAL A 245 10.94 6.35 4.10
CA VAL A 245 11.30 6.69 2.72
C VAL A 245 12.08 8.01 2.74
N PRO A 246 13.34 8.02 2.29
CA PRO A 246 14.14 9.24 2.29
C PRO A 246 13.60 10.26 1.27
N LYS A 247 13.85 11.55 1.50
CA LYS A 247 13.36 12.62 0.62
C LYS A 247 13.82 12.50 -0.83
N GLU A 248 15.01 11.94 -1.05
CA GLU A 248 15.61 11.69 -2.36
C GLU A 248 14.84 10.64 -3.18
N ASN A 249 13.94 9.90 -2.54
CA ASN A 249 13.08 8.92 -3.16
C ASN A 249 11.67 9.43 -3.43
N ILE A 250 11.35 10.66 -3.04
CA ILE A 250 10.09 11.31 -3.40
C ILE A 250 10.17 11.76 -4.85
N LEU A 251 9.26 11.27 -5.68
CA LEU A 251 9.23 11.53 -7.11
C LEU A 251 8.28 12.68 -7.45
N GLU A 252 7.12 12.73 -6.80
CA GLU A 252 6.09 13.71 -7.09
C GLU A 252 5.12 13.87 -5.90
N LEU A 253 4.60 15.08 -5.70
CA LEU A 253 3.47 15.34 -4.81
C LEU A 253 2.25 15.70 -5.65
N ILE A 254 1.23 14.86 -5.61
CA ILE A 254 0.02 14.97 -6.44
C ILE A 254 -1.11 15.50 -5.56
N PRO A 255 -1.64 16.72 -5.80
CA PRO A 255 -2.77 17.23 -5.04
C PRO A 255 -3.99 16.31 -5.14
N TYR A 256 -4.65 16.05 -4.01
CA TYR A 256 -5.91 15.31 -3.97
C TYR A 256 -7.04 16.26 -3.59
N THR A 257 -7.84 16.66 -4.57
CA THR A 257 -8.84 17.73 -4.42
C THR A 257 -10.27 17.22 -4.30
N LYS A 258 -10.49 15.90 -4.35
CA LYS A 258 -11.82 15.33 -4.16
C LYS A 258 -12.20 15.37 -2.68
N GLU A 259 -13.45 15.70 -2.39
CA GLU A 259 -13.97 15.61 -1.04
C GLU A 259 -14.05 14.14 -0.59
N VAL A 260 -13.53 13.88 0.61
CA VAL A 260 -13.61 12.57 1.27
C VAL A 260 -14.81 12.60 2.21
N ASN A 261 -15.94 12.09 1.73
CA ASN A 261 -17.23 12.11 2.42
C ASN A 261 -17.64 10.70 2.86
N TYR A 262 -17.22 10.32 4.07
CA TYR A 262 -17.62 9.08 4.76
C TYR A 262 -17.96 9.38 6.22
#